data_AF-A0A645GZ64-F1
#
_entry.id   AF-A0A645GZ64-F1
#
_cell.length_a   1.000
_cell.length_b   1.000
_cell.length_c   1.000
_cell.angle_alpha   90.00
_cell.angle_beta   90.00
_cell.angle_gamma   90.00
#
_symmetry.space_group_name_H-M   'P 1'
#
loop_
_entity.id
_entity.type
_entity.pdbx_description
1 polymer ?
#
loop_
_entity_poly.entity_id
_entity_poly.type
_entity_poly.pdbx_seq_one_letter_code
_entity_poly.pdbx_strand_id
1 'polypeptide(L)'
;MKMCIMSKDLLIDLITGCAARGSADLLMDGIVKNLGKLAIYGYQYKGFMARIHSVPSYYRYNMDLLKPDKWQELFLKSGPVYTKVKDEAPVKYKESARISNAMIANGCVIEGAVENSILFRGVKVEPGAYIKDSIIMQKCRIGANVRLENVICDKDVAITAEKWLKGEANYPLVIGKGTVI
;
A
#
# COMPACT_ATOMS: atom_id res chain seq x y z
N MET A 1 14.07 -8.03 6.60
CA MET A 1 14.69 -7.58 5.34
C MET A 1 15.59 -8.71 4.86
N LYS A 2 15.43 -9.20 3.63
CA LYS A 2 16.29 -10.25 3.05
C LYS A 2 17.13 -9.61 1.95
N MET A 3 18.17 -8.87 2.33
CA MET A 3 19.08 -8.21 1.40
C MET A 3 20.50 -8.56 1.79
N CYS A 4 21.27 -9.05 0.83
CA CYS A 4 22.67 -9.41 1.00
C CYS A 4 23.47 -8.74 -0.12
N ILE A 5 24.67 -8.26 0.21
CA ILE A 5 25.63 -7.74 -0.75
C ILE A 5 26.83 -8.68 -0.69
N MET A 6 27.25 -9.18 -1.84
CA MET A 6 28.38 -10.10 -1.97
C MET A 6 29.00 -9.98 -3.37
N SER A 7 30.22 -10.51 -3.54
CA SER A 7 30.82 -10.60 -4.86
C SER A 7 30.03 -11.56 -5.76
N LYS A 8 30.06 -11.29 -7.07
CA LYS A 8 29.42 -12.13 -8.09
C LYS A 8 29.93 -13.57 -8.01
N ASP A 9 31.24 -13.75 -7.87
CA ASP A 9 31.87 -15.08 -7.86
C ASP A 9 31.40 -15.90 -6.65
N LEU A 10 31.37 -15.27 -5.46
CA LEU A 10 30.84 -15.93 -4.26
C LEU A 10 29.37 -16.33 -4.43
N LEU A 11 28.56 -15.46 -5.04
CA LEU A 11 27.15 -15.78 -5.30
C LEU A 11 27.02 -17.01 -6.23
N ILE A 12 27.83 -17.07 -7.30
CA ILE A 12 27.83 -18.19 -8.24
C ILE A 12 28.26 -19.49 -7.54
N ASP A 13 29.30 -19.44 -6.73
CA ASP A 13 29.79 -20.60 -5.97
C ASP A 13 28.72 -21.13 -5.00
N LEU A 14 28.05 -20.22 -4.29
CA LEU A 14 26.97 -20.58 -3.37
C LEU A 14 25.79 -21.23 -4.10
N ILE A 15 25.36 -20.66 -5.23
CA ILE A 15 24.26 -21.21 -6.04
C ILE A 15 24.63 -22.59 -6.59
N THR A 16 25.81 -22.72 -7.19
CA THR A 16 26.29 -23.98 -7.77
C THR A 16 26.40 -25.07 -6.69
N GLY A 17 26.92 -24.71 -5.52
CA GLY A 17 26.99 -25.60 -4.36
C GLY A 17 25.62 -26.04 -3.87
N CYS A 18 24.63 -25.14 -3.82
CA CYS A 18 23.25 -25.50 -3.45
C CYS A 18 22.62 -26.44 -4.47
N ALA A 19 22.77 -26.13 -5.76
CA ALA A 19 22.25 -26.94 -6.86
C ALA A 19 22.83 -28.37 -6.85
N ALA A 20 24.15 -28.52 -6.63
CA ALA A 20 24.81 -29.83 -6.53
C ALA A 20 24.29 -30.70 -5.36
N ARG A 21 23.70 -30.07 -4.33
CA ARG A 21 23.12 -30.75 -3.16
C ARG A 21 21.60 -30.87 -3.22
N GLY A 22 20.97 -30.51 -4.35
CA GLY A 22 19.52 -30.52 -4.50
C GLY A 22 18.78 -29.52 -3.60
N SER A 23 19.47 -28.48 -3.12
CA SER A 23 18.94 -27.48 -2.20
C SER A 23 18.49 -26.22 -2.95
N ALA A 24 17.41 -25.58 -2.50
CA ALA A 24 16.76 -24.48 -3.23
C ALA A 24 16.75 -23.12 -2.50
N ASP A 25 17.00 -23.07 -1.18
CA ASP A 25 16.97 -21.82 -0.43
C ASP A 25 18.40 -21.27 -0.26
N LEU A 26 18.74 -20.23 -1.02
CA LEU A 26 20.07 -19.61 -0.97
C LEU A 26 20.43 -19.09 0.44
N LEU A 27 19.46 -18.61 1.21
CA LEU A 27 19.72 -18.10 2.56
C LEU A 27 20.01 -19.25 3.52
N MET A 28 19.13 -20.23 3.59
CA MET A 28 19.30 -21.34 4.52
C MET A 28 20.43 -22.28 4.09
N ASP A 29 20.47 -22.65 2.82
CA ASP A 29 21.38 -23.67 2.29
C ASP A 29 22.72 -23.12 1.84
N GLY A 30 22.72 -21.88 1.32
CA GLY A 30 23.92 -21.20 0.87
C GLY A 30 24.62 -20.46 2.00
N ILE A 31 23.90 -19.60 2.73
CA ILE A 31 24.50 -18.69 3.70
C ILE A 31 24.56 -19.32 5.10
N VAL A 32 23.42 -19.74 5.67
CA VAL A 32 23.34 -20.22 7.06
C VAL A 32 24.19 -21.47 7.26
N LYS A 33 24.10 -22.46 6.36
CA LYS A 33 24.94 -23.68 6.43
C LYS A 33 26.44 -23.42 6.27
N ASN A 34 26.85 -22.27 5.72
CA ASN A 34 28.25 -21.90 5.53
C ASN A 34 28.70 -20.74 6.43
N LEU A 35 27.96 -20.46 7.52
CA LEU A 35 28.29 -19.39 8.48
C LEU A 35 29.75 -19.42 8.97
N GLY A 36 30.31 -20.61 9.20
CA GLY A 36 31.70 -20.76 9.64
C GLY A 36 32.75 -20.56 8.54
N LYS A 37 32.35 -20.49 7.27
CA LYS A 37 33.24 -20.32 6.11
C LYS A 37 33.13 -18.93 5.48
N LEU A 38 32.04 -18.23 5.75
CA LEU A 38 31.73 -16.92 5.17
C LEU A 38 32.02 -15.81 6.18
N ALA A 39 32.68 -14.75 5.73
CA ALA A 39 32.80 -13.52 6.51
C ALA A 39 31.48 -12.73 6.37
N ILE A 40 30.61 -12.83 7.37
CA ILE A 40 29.30 -12.17 7.37
C ILE A 40 29.30 -10.97 8.30
N TYR A 41 28.87 -9.81 7.79
CA TYR A 41 28.74 -8.57 8.53
C TYR A 41 27.31 -8.05 8.47
N GLY A 42 26.90 -7.35 9.53
CA GLY A 42 25.59 -6.69 9.61
C GLY A 42 25.68 -5.22 9.22
N TYR A 43 24.76 -4.75 8.39
CA TYR A 43 24.57 -3.32 8.12
C TYR A 43 23.19 -2.88 8.63
N GLN A 44 23.17 -1.91 9.54
CA GLN A 44 21.93 -1.41 10.12
C GLN A 44 21.27 -0.39 9.17
N TYR A 45 20.09 -0.73 8.66
CA TYR A 45 19.21 0.22 8.01
C TYR A 45 18.41 1.00 9.08
N LYS A 46 18.49 2.33 9.04
CA LYS A 46 17.83 3.23 10.02
C LYS A 46 16.62 3.97 9.45
N GLY A 47 16.34 3.81 8.15
CA GLY A 47 15.24 4.51 7.49
C GLY A 47 13.90 3.82 7.66
N PHE A 48 12.86 4.45 7.11
CA PHE A 48 11.52 3.93 7.06
C PHE A 48 11.46 2.61 6.27
N MET A 49 10.91 1.58 6.90
CA MET A 49 10.64 0.29 6.27
C MET A 49 9.24 -0.18 6.66
N ALA A 50 8.40 -0.41 5.65
CA ALA A 50 7.13 -1.09 5.79
C ALA A 50 7.26 -2.57 5.43
N ARG A 51 6.73 -3.46 6.27
CA ARG A 51 6.66 -4.91 6.00
C ARG A 51 5.21 -5.33 5.85
N ILE A 52 4.76 -5.44 4.61
CA ILE A 52 3.38 -5.81 4.30
C ILE A 52 3.31 -7.33 4.11
N HIS A 53 2.59 -8.02 4.99
CA HIS A 53 2.43 -9.48 4.98
C HIS A 53 1.04 -9.95 5.40
N SER A 54 0.10 -9.01 5.60
CA SER A 54 -1.26 -9.24 6.04
C SER A 54 -2.12 -8.02 5.73
N VAL A 55 -3.45 -8.18 5.70
CA VAL A 55 -4.40 -7.08 5.52
C VAL A 55 -4.21 -5.97 6.58
N PRO A 56 -4.10 -6.26 7.89
CA PRO A 56 -3.86 -5.21 8.89
C PRO A 56 -2.54 -4.47 8.67
N SER A 57 -1.47 -5.20 8.30
CA SER A 57 -0.19 -4.54 7.98
C SER A 57 -0.29 -3.66 6.74
N TYR A 58 -1.01 -4.10 5.70
CA TYR A 58 -1.26 -3.30 4.50
C TYR A 58 -2.00 -2.01 4.86
N TYR A 59 -3.10 -2.12 5.59
CA TYR A 59 -3.90 -0.98 6.03
C TYR A 59 -3.04 0.00 6.83
N ARG A 60 -2.42 -0.45 7.92
CA ARG A 60 -1.58 0.38 8.79
C ARG A 60 -0.48 1.13 8.03
N TYR A 61 0.29 0.43 7.20
CA TYR A 61 1.42 1.06 6.50
C TYR A 61 0.99 1.98 5.36
N ASN A 62 -0.18 1.76 4.74
CA ASN A 62 -0.74 2.75 3.82
C ASN A 62 -1.22 3.98 4.59
N MET A 63 -1.97 3.81 5.68
CA MET A 63 -2.45 4.93 6.50
C MET A 63 -1.29 5.75 7.10
N ASP A 64 -0.16 5.12 7.43
CA ASP A 64 1.07 5.81 7.86
C ASP A 64 1.59 6.81 6.79
N LEU A 65 1.27 6.60 5.50
CA LEU A 65 1.65 7.55 4.45
C LEU A 65 0.92 8.88 4.54
N LEU A 66 -0.16 9.00 5.32
CA LEU A 66 -0.78 10.31 5.58
C LEU A 66 0.11 11.20 6.45
N LYS A 67 1.11 10.63 7.14
CA LYS A 67 2.07 11.37 7.96
C LYS A 67 3.19 11.96 7.08
N PRO A 68 3.43 13.28 7.12
CA PRO A 68 4.44 13.94 6.29
C PRO A 68 5.84 13.35 6.36
N ASP A 69 6.32 12.99 7.55
CA ASP A 69 7.65 12.41 7.74
C ASP A 69 7.84 11.11 6.94
N LYS A 70 6.81 10.26 6.90
CA LYS A 70 6.85 8.94 6.26
C LYS A 70 6.91 9.02 4.75
N TRP A 71 5.98 9.74 4.13
CA TRP A 71 5.92 9.80 2.67
C TRP A 71 7.06 10.63 2.09
N GLN A 72 7.56 11.66 2.81
CA GLN A 72 8.73 12.42 2.37
C GLN A 72 9.99 11.56 2.37
N GLU A 73 10.20 10.74 3.41
CA GLU A 73 11.33 9.83 3.47
C GLU A 73 11.29 8.80 2.33
N LEU A 74 10.10 8.25 2.06
CA LEU A 74 9.90 7.22 1.05
C LEU A 74 10.02 7.74 -0.39
N PHE A 75 9.39 8.89 -0.71
CA PHE A 75 9.26 9.35 -2.10
C PHE A 75 10.21 10.48 -2.50
N LEU A 76 10.77 11.23 -1.54
CA LEU A 76 11.63 12.38 -1.83
C LEU A 76 13.08 12.15 -1.43
N LYS A 77 13.34 11.67 -0.21
CA LYS A 77 14.71 11.52 0.32
C LYS A 77 15.46 10.32 -0.25
N SER A 78 14.76 9.23 -0.52
CA SER A 78 15.34 7.97 -1.00
C SER A 78 15.52 7.90 -2.53
N GLY A 79 15.23 9.00 -3.24
CA GLY A 79 15.17 9.06 -4.70
C GLY A 79 13.75 8.78 -5.26
N PRO A 80 13.52 9.06 -6.55
CA PRO A 80 12.21 8.89 -7.17
C PRO A 80 11.81 7.40 -7.28
N VAL A 81 10.55 7.11 -6.97
CA VAL A 81 9.94 5.79 -7.19
C VAL A 81 9.25 5.80 -8.55
N TYR A 82 9.80 5.06 -9.51
CA TYR A 82 9.22 4.93 -10.85
C TYR A 82 8.08 3.90 -10.88
N THR A 83 7.01 4.25 -11.57
CA THR A 83 5.85 3.37 -11.81
C THR A 83 5.27 3.62 -13.20
N LYS A 84 4.30 2.79 -13.61
CA LYS A 84 3.63 2.94 -14.91
C LYS A 84 2.89 4.27 -14.97
N VAL A 85 3.27 5.13 -15.91
CA VAL A 85 2.61 6.42 -16.17
C VAL A 85 1.20 6.17 -16.68
N LYS A 86 0.27 7.01 -16.23
CA LYS A 86 -1.12 7.07 -16.72
C LYS A 86 -1.55 8.52 -16.73
N ASP A 87 -2.26 8.92 -17.78
CA ASP A 87 -2.85 10.25 -17.88
C ASP A 87 -4.29 10.21 -17.36
N GLU A 88 -4.58 11.02 -16.35
CA GLU A 88 -5.96 11.28 -15.90
C GLU A 88 -6.08 12.75 -15.50
N ALA A 89 -7.30 13.29 -15.63
CA ALA A 89 -7.61 14.66 -15.27
C ALA A 89 -7.25 14.97 -13.81
N PRO A 90 -6.98 16.24 -13.45
CA PRO A 90 -6.82 16.64 -12.06
C PRO A 90 -8.03 16.26 -11.21
N VAL A 91 -7.82 16.19 -9.89
CA VAL A 91 -8.89 15.96 -8.93
C VAL A 91 -9.92 17.09 -9.02
N LYS A 92 -11.20 16.74 -9.08
CA LYS A 92 -12.32 17.70 -9.06
C LYS A 92 -12.98 17.69 -7.69
N TYR A 93 -12.77 18.75 -6.93
CA TYR A 93 -13.50 19.03 -5.69
C TYR A 93 -14.75 19.86 -6.02
N LYS A 94 -15.92 19.40 -5.59
CA LYS A 94 -17.20 20.09 -5.78
C LYS A 94 -17.59 20.88 -4.54
N GLU A 95 -18.68 21.65 -4.61
CA GLU A 95 -19.10 22.60 -3.57
C GLU A 95 -19.29 21.95 -2.19
N SER A 96 -19.78 20.71 -2.15
CA SER A 96 -20.00 19.95 -0.91
C SER A 96 -18.78 19.18 -0.41
N ALA A 97 -17.64 19.24 -1.12
CA ALA A 97 -16.45 18.47 -0.78
C ALA A 97 -15.81 18.97 0.53
N ARG A 98 -15.59 18.06 1.48
CA ARG A 98 -14.87 18.37 2.73
C ARG A 98 -13.72 17.39 2.92
N ILE A 99 -12.48 17.88 2.88
CA ILE A 99 -11.30 17.03 2.92
C ILE A 99 -10.47 17.36 4.15
N SER A 100 -10.07 16.35 4.91
CA SER A 100 -9.15 16.48 6.04
C SER A 100 -8.17 15.31 6.06
N ASN A 101 -6.88 15.60 6.12
CA ASN A 101 -5.81 14.61 6.19
C ASN A 101 -5.94 13.45 5.17
N ALA A 102 -5.97 13.75 3.87
CA ALA A 102 -6.21 12.74 2.84
C ALA A 102 -5.17 12.79 1.71
N MET A 103 -4.87 11.64 1.13
CA MET A 103 -4.11 11.52 -0.12
C MET A 103 -5.05 11.11 -1.25
N ILE A 104 -5.20 11.98 -2.25
CA ILE A 104 -6.18 11.81 -3.32
C ILE A 104 -5.46 11.85 -4.66
N ALA A 105 -5.53 10.73 -5.38
CA ALA A 105 -4.94 10.62 -6.70
C ALA A 105 -5.83 11.26 -7.77
N ASN A 106 -5.24 11.57 -8.92
CA ASN A 106 -5.92 12.18 -10.05
C ASN A 106 -7.07 11.32 -10.63
N GLY A 107 -7.95 11.95 -11.38
CA GLY A 107 -9.19 11.36 -11.90
C GLY A 107 -10.34 11.31 -10.89
N CYS A 108 -10.10 11.66 -9.63
CA CYS A 108 -11.15 11.66 -8.62
C CYS A 108 -12.15 12.81 -8.80
N VAL A 109 -13.41 12.53 -8.47
CA VAL A 109 -14.48 13.53 -8.36
C VAL A 109 -15.10 13.39 -6.98
N ILE A 110 -15.07 14.46 -6.18
CA ILE A 110 -15.48 14.40 -4.78
C ILE A 110 -16.58 15.43 -4.52
N GLU A 111 -17.72 14.92 -4.09
CA GLU A 111 -18.92 15.66 -3.65
C GLU A 111 -19.27 15.35 -2.18
N GLY A 112 -18.53 14.44 -1.54
CA GLY A 112 -18.70 14.06 -0.12
C GLY A 112 -17.55 14.53 0.77
N ALA A 113 -17.53 13.98 1.98
CA ALA A 113 -16.51 14.22 2.98
C ALA A 113 -15.50 13.06 3.06
N VAL A 114 -14.21 13.38 3.10
CA VAL A 114 -13.09 12.42 3.17
C VAL A 114 -12.15 12.85 4.29
N GLU A 115 -11.98 11.99 5.28
CA GLU A 115 -11.17 12.23 6.47
C GLU A 115 -10.18 11.09 6.69
N ASN A 116 -8.92 11.42 6.97
CA ASN A 116 -7.87 10.44 7.30
C ASN A 116 -7.90 9.23 6.35
N SER A 117 -7.86 9.46 5.03
CA SER A 117 -8.15 8.42 4.04
C SER A 117 -7.30 8.56 2.77
N ILE A 118 -7.17 7.46 2.03
CA ILE A 118 -6.40 7.39 0.79
C ILE A 118 -7.32 6.98 -0.36
N LEU A 119 -7.45 7.85 -1.37
CA LEU A 119 -8.24 7.61 -2.57
C LEU A 119 -7.30 7.46 -3.78
N PHE A 120 -7.38 6.29 -4.41
CA PHE A 120 -6.67 6.02 -5.65
C PHE A 120 -7.40 6.61 -6.86
N ARG A 121 -6.79 6.45 -8.04
CA ARG A 121 -7.20 7.14 -9.26
C ARG A 121 -8.63 6.81 -9.69
N GLY A 122 -9.32 7.82 -10.20
CA GLY A 122 -10.65 7.67 -10.78
C GLY A 122 -11.77 7.34 -9.78
N VAL A 123 -11.56 7.55 -8.47
CA VAL A 123 -12.59 7.32 -7.46
C VAL A 123 -13.65 8.42 -7.53
N LYS A 124 -14.92 8.03 -7.47
CA LYS A 124 -16.07 8.95 -7.42
C LYS A 124 -16.72 8.87 -6.06
N VAL A 125 -16.90 10.02 -5.42
CA VAL A 125 -17.55 10.15 -4.12
C VAL A 125 -18.75 11.07 -4.29
N GLU A 126 -19.94 10.52 -4.17
CA GLU A 126 -21.20 11.23 -4.38
C GLU A 126 -21.61 12.10 -3.16
N PRO A 127 -22.60 13.01 -3.33
CA PRO A 127 -23.04 13.90 -2.26
C PRO A 127 -23.45 13.18 -0.98
N GLY A 128 -23.09 13.75 0.17
CA GLY A 128 -23.45 13.23 1.49
C GLY A 128 -22.66 11.99 1.93
N ALA A 129 -21.83 11.40 1.06
CA ALA A 129 -20.95 10.33 1.46
C ALA A 129 -19.90 10.81 2.47
N TYR A 130 -19.55 9.96 3.44
CA TYR A 130 -18.51 10.19 4.44
C TYR A 130 -17.56 9.01 4.50
N ILE A 131 -16.29 9.26 4.15
CA ILE A 131 -15.23 8.26 4.11
C ILE A 131 -14.22 8.64 5.20
N LYS A 132 -14.04 7.76 6.17
CA LYS A 132 -13.12 7.96 7.30
C LYS A 132 -12.20 6.76 7.44
N ASP A 133 -10.93 7.00 7.76
CA ASP A 133 -9.97 5.93 8.08
C ASP A 133 -10.02 4.82 7.02
N SER A 134 -9.95 5.16 5.73
CA SER A 134 -10.27 4.19 4.67
C SER A 134 -9.34 4.29 3.46
N ILE A 135 -9.19 3.17 2.77
CA ILE A 135 -8.39 3.04 1.54
C ILE A 135 -9.32 2.65 0.41
N ILE A 136 -9.48 3.54 -0.57
CA ILE A 136 -10.39 3.33 -1.70
C ILE A 136 -9.56 3.18 -2.97
N MET A 137 -9.48 1.96 -3.52
CA MET A 137 -8.65 1.65 -4.68
C MET A 137 -9.27 2.17 -5.99
N GLN A 138 -8.57 1.95 -7.11
CA GLN A 138 -8.86 2.61 -8.37
C GLN A 138 -10.30 2.38 -8.85
N LYS A 139 -10.89 3.44 -9.43
CA LYS A 139 -12.20 3.41 -10.12
C LYS A 139 -13.39 2.98 -9.24
N CYS A 140 -13.26 3.07 -7.93
CA CYS A 140 -14.40 2.84 -7.05
C CYS A 140 -15.46 3.94 -7.18
N ARG A 141 -16.72 3.59 -6.92
CA ARG A 141 -17.84 4.53 -6.83
C ARG A 141 -18.48 4.42 -5.46
N ILE A 142 -18.49 5.52 -4.74
CA ILE A 142 -19.08 5.62 -3.40
C ILE A 142 -20.35 6.43 -3.56
N GLY A 143 -21.49 5.75 -3.42
CA GLY A 143 -22.83 6.31 -3.64
C GLY A 143 -23.22 7.37 -2.62
N ALA A 144 -24.30 8.10 -2.92
CA ALA A 144 -24.80 9.16 -2.06
C ALA A 144 -25.11 8.67 -0.63
N ASN A 145 -24.82 9.51 0.37
CA ASN A 145 -25.06 9.22 1.79
C ASN A 145 -24.39 7.95 2.35
N VAL A 146 -23.42 7.37 1.64
CA VAL A 146 -22.65 6.21 2.13
C VAL A 146 -21.72 6.62 3.26
N ARG A 147 -21.59 5.78 4.28
CA ARG A 147 -20.61 5.93 5.37
C ARG A 147 -19.63 4.77 5.34
N LEU A 148 -18.34 5.07 5.19
CA LEU A 148 -17.24 4.11 5.27
C LEU A 148 -16.32 4.48 6.42
N GLU A 149 -16.02 3.52 7.29
CA GLU A 149 -15.08 3.69 8.41
C GLU A 149 -14.19 2.45 8.54
N ASN A 150 -12.85 2.59 8.48
CA ASN A 150 -11.93 1.44 8.52
C ASN A 150 -12.19 0.41 7.40
N VAL A 151 -12.41 0.89 6.17
CA VAL A 151 -12.74 0.06 5.00
C VAL A 151 -11.62 0.10 3.97
N ILE A 152 -11.34 -1.05 3.36
CA ILE A 152 -10.51 -1.17 2.16
C ILE A 152 -11.42 -1.62 1.01
N CYS A 153 -11.64 -0.74 0.04
CA CYS A 153 -12.31 -1.09 -1.22
C CYS A 153 -11.26 -1.44 -2.26
N ASP A 154 -11.26 -2.68 -2.78
CA ASP A 154 -10.42 -3.05 -3.94
C ASP A 154 -10.97 -2.40 -5.23
N LYS A 155 -10.26 -2.60 -6.35
CA LYS A 155 -10.52 -1.93 -7.62
C LYS A 155 -11.94 -2.17 -8.13
N ASP A 156 -12.46 -1.15 -8.80
CA ASP A 156 -13.74 -1.22 -9.52
C ASP A 156 -14.94 -1.56 -8.62
N VAL A 157 -14.84 -1.35 -7.30
CA VAL A 157 -15.94 -1.55 -6.33
C VAL A 157 -16.97 -0.43 -6.44
N ALA A 158 -18.26 -0.78 -6.36
CA ALA A 158 -19.35 0.19 -6.26
C ALA A 158 -20.13 -0.04 -4.95
N ILE A 159 -20.19 0.99 -4.11
CA ILE A 159 -21.04 1.02 -2.93
C ILE A 159 -22.27 1.84 -3.29
N THR A 160 -23.46 1.22 -3.28
CA THR A 160 -24.73 1.89 -3.56
C THR A 160 -25.14 2.79 -2.40
N ALA A 161 -26.08 3.70 -2.67
CA ALA A 161 -26.44 4.78 -1.76
C ALA A 161 -26.91 4.29 -0.37
N GLU A 162 -26.76 5.16 0.63
CA GLU A 162 -27.27 5.01 2.01
C GLU A 162 -26.66 3.85 2.83
N LYS A 163 -25.62 3.20 2.30
CA LYS A 163 -24.95 2.11 3.02
C LYS A 163 -24.01 2.61 4.11
N TRP A 164 -23.95 1.85 5.20
CA TRP A 164 -22.97 2.05 6.24
C TRP A 164 -22.12 0.80 6.40
N LEU A 165 -20.83 0.94 6.12
CA LEU A 165 -19.84 -0.12 6.24
C LEU A 165 -18.77 0.31 7.23
N LYS A 166 -18.50 -0.55 8.21
CA LYS A 166 -17.56 -0.27 9.28
C LYS A 166 -16.69 -1.49 9.55
N GLY A 167 -15.38 -1.29 9.49
CA GLY A 167 -14.39 -2.19 10.06
C GLY A 167 -13.82 -1.64 11.36
N GLU A 168 -12.67 -2.18 11.75
CA GLU A 168 -11.89 -1.69 12.89
C GLU A 168 -10.44 -1.40 12.50
N ALA A 169 -9.73 -0.59 13.31
CA ALA A 169 -8.35 -0.20 13.03
C ALA A 169 -7.38 -1.38 12.85
N ASN A 170 -7.60 -2.49 13.57
CA ASN A 170 -6.80 -3.71 13.46
C ASN A 170 -7.42 -4.77 12.52
N TYR A 171 -8.70 -4.62 12.19
CA TYR A 171 -9.47 -5.54 11.35
C TYR A 171 -10.31 -4.72 10.37
N PRO A 172 -9.67 -4.10 9.36
CA PRO A 172 -10.39 -3.30 8.39
C PRO A 172 -11.31 -4.20 7.56
N LEU A 173 -12.48 -3.69 7.22
CA LEU A 173 -13.43 -4.40 6.36
C LEU A 173 -12.93 -4.33 4.92
N VAL A 174 -12.73 -5.48 4.27
CA VAL A 174 -12.25 -5.54 2.89
C VAL A 174 -13.39 -5.87 1.93
N ILE A 175 -13.60 -5.02 0.93
CA ILE A 175 -14.55 -5.25 -0.16
C ILE A 175 -13.78 -5.68 -1.40
N GLY A 176 -14.07 -6.89 -1.89
CA GLY A 176 -13.34 -7.50 -3.00
C GLY A 176 -13.57 -6.81 -4.33
N LYS A 177 -12.60 -6.97 -5.25
CA LYS A 177 -12.60 -6.34 -6.57
C LYS A 177 -13.92 -6.51 -7.33
N GLY A 178 -14.41 -5.41 -7.90
CA GLY A 178 -15.60 -5.41 -8.77
C GLY A 178 -16.92 -5.69 -8.04
N THR A 179 -16.90 -5.77 -6.71
CA THR A 179 -18.11 -5.98 -5.92
C THR A 179 -19.04 -4.78 -6.05
N VAL A 180 -20.31 -5.06 -6.28
CA VAL A 180 -21.39 -4.08 -6.16
C VAL A 180 -22.19 -4.45 -4.94
N ILE A 181 -22.20 -3.57 -3.96
CA ILE A 181 -23.07 -3.66 -2.79
C ILE A 181 -23.89 -2.40 -2.78
#